data_AF-A0A359B0P4-F1
#
_entry.id   AF-A0A359B0P4-F1
#
_cell.length_a   1.000
_cell.length_b   1.000
_cell.length_c   1.000
_cell.angle_alpha   90.00
_cell.angle_beta   90.00
_cell.angle_gamma   90.00
#
_symmetry.space_group_name_H-M   'P 1'
#
loop_
_entity.id
_entity.type
_entity.pdbx_description
1 polymer ?
#
loop_
_entity_poly.entity_id
_entity_poly.type
_entity_poly.pdbx_seq_one_letter_code
_entity_poly.pdbx_strand_id
1 'polypeptide(L)' 'EFNNRGILPFIKTQGLDPEKSYKISEINKISARSCFWGDGLIFKGDFLNNVGITLNIARQYESAVFLIEEIGAGE' A
#
# COMPACT_ATOMS: atom_id res chain seq x y z
N GLU A 1 -15.72 -0.80 -26.13
CA GLU A 1 -14.70 -1.14 -25.11
C GLU A 1 -14.49 0.07 -24.23
N PHE A 2 -14.78 -0.03 -22.93
CA PHE A 2 -14.43 1.03 -21.98
C PHE A 2 -12.97 0.82 -21.59
N ASN A 3 -12.10 1.72 -22.02
CA ASN A 3 -10.73 1.75 -21.54
C ASN A 3 -10.82 2.08 -20.04
N ASN A 4 -10.47 1.15 -19.13
CA ASN A 4 -10.49 1.30 -17.66
C ASN A 4 -9.54 2.37 -17.11
N ARG A 5 -9.23 3.41 -17.90
CA ARG A 5 -8.44 4.57 -17.52
C ARG A 5 -9.13 5.24 -16.32
N GLY A 6 -8.50 5.18 -15.16
CA GLY A 6 -8.98 5.77 -13.90
C GLY A 6 -9.45 4.75 -12.87
N ILE A 7 -9.62 3.46 -13.21
CA ILE A 7 -9.85 2.41 -12.21
C ILE A 7 -8.48 1.97 -11.68
N LEU A 8 -8.21 2.31 -10.42
CA LEU A 8 -6.98 1.95 -9.75
C LEU A 8 -7.21 0.70 -8.88
N PRO A 9 -6.26 -0.25 -8.86
CA PRO A 9 -6.30 -1.35 -7.91
C PRO A 9 -6.40 -0.82 -6.48
N PHE A 10 -7.35 -1.36 -5.74
CA PHE A 10 -7.59 -1.02 -4.35
C PHE A 10 -7.48 -2.29 -3.50
N ILE A 11 -6.67 -2.22 -2.45
CA ILE A 11 -6.31 -3.38 -1.62
C ILE A 11 -6.57 -3.04 -0.16
N LYS A 12 -7.31 -3.90 0.52
CA LYS A 12 -7.41 -3.91 1.98
C LYS A 12 -6.55 -5.05 2.51
N THR A 13 -5.84 -4.81 3.61
CA THR A 13 -5.22 -5.91 4.35
C THR A 13 -6.30 -6.69 5.08
N GLN A 14 -6.00 -7.95 5.44
CA GLN A 14 -6.85 -8.73 6.33
C GLN A 14 -5.95 -9.35 7.39
N GLY A 15 -6.31 -9.17 8.66
CA GLY A 15 -5.62 -9.80 9.78
C GLY A 15 -4.48 -9.01 10.42
N LEU A 16 -4.32 -7.72 10.12
CA LEU A 16 -3.47 -6.85 10.95
C LEU A 16 -4.16 -6.55 12.28
N ASP A 17 -3.38 -6.40 13.35
CA ASP A 17 -3.90 -5.95 14.64
C ASP A 17 -4.36 -4.49 14.52
N PRO A 18 -5.64 -4.18 14.80
CA PRO A 18 -6.19 -2.84 14.58
C PRO A 18 -5.50 -1.75 15.42
N GLU A 19 -4.98 -2.10 16.60
CA GLU A 19 -4.40 -1.14 17.54
C GLU A 19 -2.93 -0.83 17.23
N LYS A 20 -2.28 -1.67 16.42
CA LYS A 20 -0.88 -1.52 16.06
C LYS A 20 -0.67 -0.60 14.87
N SER A 21 0.54 -0.07 14.77
CA SER A 21 0.97 0.83 13.69
C SER A 21 1.93 0.10 12.78
N TYR A 22 1.80 0.32 11.47
CA TYR A 22 2.58 -0.36 10.45
C TYR A 22 3.15 0.63 9.45
N LYS A 23 4.46 0.54 9.18
CA LYS A 23 5.09 1.24 8.05
C LYS A 23 4.90 0.43 6.78
N ILE A 24 4.53 1.10 5.70
CA ILE A 24 4.36 0.49 4.38
C ILE A 24 5.47 0.98 3.48
N SER A 25 6.29 0.06 2.94
CA SER A 25 7.41 0.40 2.05
C SER A 25 7.32 -0.39 0.75
N GLU A 26 7.33 0.27 -0.40
CA GLU A 26 7.48 -0.40 -1.70
C GLU A 26 8.95 -0.77 -1.92
N ILE A 27 9.22 -2.06 -2.09
CA ILE A 27 10.60 -2.59 -2.12
C ILE A 27 11.10 -2.95 -3.52
N ASN A 28 10.23 -2.99 -4.53
CA ASN A 28 10.58 -3.33 -5.91
C ASN A 28 10.44 -2.14 -6.88
N LYS A 29 10.65 -0.91 -6.37
CA LYS A 29 10.49 0.32 -7.16
C LYS A 29 11.33 0.29 -8.43
N ILE A 30 10.66 0.39 -9.58
CA ILE A 30 11.30 0.48 -10.91
C ILE A 30 11.78 1.91 -11.20
N SER A 31 11.18 2.90 -10.55
CA SER A 31 11.53 4.32 -10.68
C SER A 31 11.68 4.96 -9.30
N ALA A 32 12.15 6.21 -9.22
CA ALA A 32 12.20 6.95 -7.97
C ALA A 32 10.82 7.15 -7.31
N ARG A 33 9.74 7.07 -8.09
CA ARG A 33 8.36 7.22 -7.61
C ARG A 33 7.72 5.87 -7.33
N SER A 34 7.18 5.71 -6.12
CA SER A 34 6.32 4.58 -5.76
C SER A 34 4.97 4.65 -6.49
N CYS A 35 4.38 3.48 -6.75
CA CYS A 35 3.00 3.38 -7.21
C CYS A 35 1.98 3.68 -6.10
N PHE A 36 2.40 3.75 -4.84
CA PHE A 36 1.58 4.12 -3.69
C PHE A 36 2.01 5.49 -3.14
N TRP A 37 1.05 6.39 -2.94
CA TRP A 37 1.34 7.74 -2.45
C TRP A 37 1.88 7.76 -1.00
N GLY A 38 1.58 6.73 -0.21
CA GLY A 38 1.98 6.60 1.18
C GLY A 38 3.24 5.77 1.40
N ASP A 39 4.09 5.59 0.39
CA ASP A 39 5.37 4.88 0.53
C ASP A 39 6.22 5.48 1.65
N GLY A 40 6.64 4.63 2.59
CA GLY A 40 7.39 4.99 3.79
C GLY A 40 6.55 5.56 4.94
N LEU A 41 5.24 5.75 4.79
CA LEU A 41 4.36 6.26 5.84
C LEU A 41 3.86 5.15 6.76
N ILE A 42 3.40 5.57 7.95
CA ILE A 42 2.88 4.70 9.00
C ILE A 42 1.36 4.83 9.07
N PHE A 43 0.66 3.70 9.12
CA PHE A 43 -0.78 3.61 9.22
C PHE A 43 -1.19 2.67 10.36
N LYS A 44 -2.35 2.90 10.97
CA LYS A 44 -2.96 1.94 11.89
C LYS A 44 -3.40 0.67 11.15
N GLY A 45 -3.33 -0.47 11.82
CA GLY A 45 -3.87 -1.72 11.28
C GLY A 45 -5.36 -1.61 10.96
N ASP A 46 -6.13 -0.88 11.77
CA ASP A 46 -7.54 -0.61 11.52
C ASP A 46 -7.77 0.09 10.18
N PHE A 47 -6.97 1.12 9.89
CA PHE A 47 -7.03 1.83 8.62
C PHE A 47 -6.71 0.90 7.44
N LEU A 48 -5.65 0.11 7.53
CA LEU A 48 -5.25 -0.79 6.44
C LEU A 48 -6.28 -1.90 6.19
N ASN A 49 -6.93 -2.41 7.25
CA ASN A 49 -7.94 -3.45 7.15
C ASN A 49 -9.28 -2.92 6.62
N ASN A 50 -9.71 -1.73 7.06
CA ASN A 50 -11.05 -1.21 6.78
C ASN A 50 -11.09 -0.20 5.64
N VAL A 51 -10.07 0.64 5.51
CA VAL A 51 -9.94 1.66 4.46
C VAL A 51 -9.03 1.19 3.33
N GLY A 52 -7.92 0.51 3.61
CA GLY A 52 -7.00 0.00 2.58
C GLY A 52 -6.19 1.07 1.84
N ILE A 53 -5.55 0.65 0.75
CA ILE A 53 -4.66 1.47 -0.08
C ILE A 53 -5.05 1.37 -1.56
N THR A 54 -4.74 2.43 -2.30
CA THR A 54 -4.93 2.49 -3.77
C THR A 54 -3.58 2.55 -4.45
N LEU A 55 -3.39 1.75 -5.49
CA LEU A 55 -2.14 1.67 -6.24
C LEU A 55 -2.29 2.32 -7.62
N ASN A 56 -1.31 3.13 -7.99
CA ASN A 56 -1.18 3.70 -9.32
C ASN A 56 -0.39 2.75 -10.23
N ILE A 57 -0.97 1.58 -10.50
CA ILE A 57 -0.46 0.58 -11.45
C ILE A 57 -1.34 0.67 -12.70
N ALA A 58 -0.76 1.11 -13.81
CA ALA A 58 -1.54 1.49 -15.00
C ALA A 58 -1.10 0.78 -16.27
N ARG A 59 0.07 0.14 -16.29
CA ARG A 59 0.60 -0.55 -17.47
C ARG A 59 0.53 -2.06 -17.31
N GLN A 60 0.42 -2.76 -18.43
CA GLN A 60 0.54 -4.22 -18.45
C GLN A 60 1.90 -4.62 -17.89
N TYR A 61 1.91 -5.70 -17.09
CA TYR A 61 3.09 -6.30 -16.48
C TYR A 61 3.80 -5.43 -15.42
N GLU A 62 3.21 -4.31 -14.99
CA GLU A 62 3.66 -3.63 -13.77
C GLU A 62 3.30 -4.45 -12.53
N SER A 63 4.19 -4.45 -11.55
CA SER A 63 4.02 -5.12 -10.27
C SER A 63 4.54 -4.24 -9.14
N ALA A 64 3.96 -4.42 -7.96
CA ALA A 64 4.40 -3.76 -6.73
C ALA A 64 4.49 -4.79 -5.61
N VAL A 65 5.51 -4.65 -4.79
CA VAL A 65 5.78 -5.48 -3.62
C VAL A 65 5.96 -4.54 -2.44
N PHE A 66 5.11 -4.72 -1.44
CA PHE A 66 5.10 -3.93 -0.22
C PHE A 66 5.61 -4.76 0.95
N LEU A 67 6.56 -4.19 1.68
CA LEU A 67 6.92 -4.64 3.02
C LEU A 67 6.02 -3.89 4.02
N ILE A 68 5.42 -4.65 4.93
CA ILE A 68 4.57 -4.14 6.02
C ILE A 68 5.27 -4.48 7.33
N GLU A 69 5.77 -3.46 8.02
CA GLU A 69 6.52 -3.61 9.27
C GLU A 69 5.70 -3.07 10.42
N GLU A 70 5.46 -3.89 11.44
CA GLU A 70 4.94 -3.41 12.71
C GLU A 70 5.98 -2.48 13.35
N ILE A 71 5.56 -1.28 13.74
CA ILE A 71 6.41 -0.33 14.44
C ILE A 71 6.16 -0.51 15.93
N GLY A 72 7.21 -0.87 16.67
CA GLY A 72 7.13 -1.02 18.11
C GLY A 72 6.63 0.25 18.79
N ALA A 73 6.07 0.11 19.99
CA ALA A 73 5.69 1.24 20.82
C ALA A 73 6.96 1.94 21.34
N GLY A 74 7.55 2.82 20.52
CA GLY A 74 8.68 3.66 20.87
C GLY A 74 10.02 3.17 20.33
N GLU A 75 10.48 3.83 19.28
CA GLU A 75 11.80 4.48 19.22
C GLU A 75 11.61 5.91 18.68
#